data_AF-A0A1E7I2A9-F1
#
_entry.id   AF-A0A1E7I2A9-F1
#
_cell.length_a   1.000
_cell.length_b   1.000
_cell.length_c   1.000
_cell.angle_alpha   90.00
_cell.angle_beta   90.00
_cell.angle_gamma   90.00
#
_symmetry.space_group_name_H-M   'P 1'
#
loop_
_entity.id
_entity.type
_entity.pdbx_description
1 polymer ?
#
loop_
_entity_poly.entity_id
_entity_poly.type
_entity_poly.pdbx_seq_one_letter_code
_entity_poly.pdbx_strand_id
1 'polypeptide(L)'
;MNNFTKSNTAEERVQIAQVMAGDDSVLHELDFQDVAISTVAVSTLRKAASAVMERFLPGSRPEKLTNSQAVAFFIDRVFWDQDSKGLILCADVATRSFCIPIPRDHWHMKTDLGTIQ
;
A
#
# COMPACT_ATOMS: atom_id res chain seq x y z
N MET A 1 -32.54 1.87 -20.44
CA MET A 1 -31.52 2.91 -20.68
C MET A 1 -30.47 2.80 -19.60
N ASN A 2 -29.31 2.27 -19.96
CA ASN A 2 -28.14 2.16 -19.09
C ASN A 2 -27.59 3.56 -18.79
N ASN A 3 -27.00 3.79 -17.62
CA ASN A 3 -25.80 4.63 -17.47
C ASN A 3 -25.17 4.51 -16.05
N PHE A 4 -23.96 3.94 -16.04
CA PHE A 4 -22.79 4.20 -15.19
C PHE A 4 -22.86 4.09 -13.65
N THR A 5 -22.82 2.86 -13.15
CA THR A 5 -22.18 2.51 -11.86
C THR A 5 -20.78 1.96 -12.12
N LYS A 6 -19.80 2.83 -12.39
CA LYS A 6 -18.38 2.41 -12.52
C LYS A 6 -17.32 3.39 -11.97
N SER A 7 -17.72 4.53 -11.36
CA SER A 7 -16.76 5.59 -10.93
C SER A 7 -16.34 5.54 -9.45
N ASN A 8 -17.14 4.95 -8.57
CA ASN A 8 -16.99 5.19 -7.12
C ASN A 8 -15.69 4.65 -6.50
N THR A 9 -15.16 3.53 -6.99
CA THR A 9 -14.05 2.85 -6.31
C THR A 9 -12.72 3.58 -6.47
N ALA A 10 -12.42 4.16 -7.64
CA ALA A 10 -11.15 4.85 -7.85
C ALA A 10 -11.07 6.17 -7.06
N GLU A 11 -12.16 6.92 -7.01
CA GLU A 11 -12.26 8.18 -6.27
C GLU A 11 -12.15 7.96 -4.76
N GLU A 12 -12.89 6.98 -4.22
CA GLU A 12 -12.84 6.62 -2.79
C GLU A 12 -11.44 6.14 -2.37
N ARG A 13 -10.76 5.42 -3.27
CA ARG A 13 -9.37 4.96 -3.07
C ARG A 13 -8.41 6.15 -2.92
N VAL A 14 -8.43 7.09 -3.86
CA VAL A 14 -7.55 8.27 -3.83
C VAL A 14 -7.81 9.10 -2.57
N GLN A 15 -9.07 9.25 -2.18
CA GLN A 15 -9.44 10.08 -1.03
C GLN A 15 -8.89 9.56 0.30
N ILE A 16 -8.85 8.25 0.53
CA ILE A 16 -8.27 7.68 1.76
C ILE A 16 -6.77 7.93 1.85
N ALA A 17 -6.06 7.81 0.72
CA ALA A 17 -4.64 8.08 0.67
C ALA A 17 -4.36 9.58 0.86
N GLN A 18 -5.22 10.46 0.33
CA GLN A 18 -5.13 11.91 0.55
C GLN A 18 -5.31 12.28 2.02
N VAL A 19 -6.27 11.67 2.75
CA VAL A 19 -6.43 11.91 4.19
C VAL A 19 -5.14 11.58 4.97
N MET A 20 -4.37 10.60 4.52
CA MET A 20 -3.10 10.21 5.14
C MET A 20 -1.94 11.17 4.80
N ALA A 21 -1.94 11.77 3.61
CA ALA A 21 -0.89 12.68 3.14
C ALA A 21 -1.21 14.17 3.36
N GLY A 22 -2.48 14.52 3.59
CA GLY A 22 -3.01 15.88 3.67
C GLY A 22 -3.90 16.24 2.46
N ASP A 23 -4.88 17.12 2.67
CA ASP A 23 -5.93 17.44 1.68
C ASP A 23 -5.42 18.04 0.35
N ASP A 24 -4.23 18.65 0.35
CA ASP A 24 -3.60 19.24 -0.84
C ASP A 24 -2.51 18.36 -1.48
N SER A 25 -2.35 17.12 -0.98
CA SER A 25 -1.28 16.22 -1.43
C SER A 25 -1.51 15.69 -2.85
N VAL A 26 -0.44 15.73 -3.67
CA VAL A 26 -0.45 15.14 -5.01
C VAL A 26 0.07 13.71 -4.94
N LEU A 27 -0.84 12.76 -5.14
CA LEU A 27 -0.55 11.33 -5.11
C LEU A 27 -0.48 10.73 -6.50
N HIS A 28 0.53 9.89 -6.72
CA HIS A 28 0.73 9.15 -7.96
C HIS A 28 0.67 7.66 -7.66
N GLU A 29 -0.25 6.93 -8.30
CA GLU A 29 -0.30 5.47 -8.16
C GLU A 29 0.88 4.82 -8.89
N LEU A 30 1.51 3.84 -8.25
CA LEU A 30 2.65 3.07 -8.77
C LEU A 30 2.33 1.58 -8.80
N ASP A 31 2.97 0.85 -9.72
CA ASP A 31 3.03 -0.60 -9.62
C ASP A 31 4.11 -0.99 -8.58
N PHE A 32 3.75 -1.86 -7.63
CA PHE A 32 4.72 -2.37 -6.65
C PHE A 32 5.85 -3.16 -7.31
N GLN A 33 5.64 -3.73 -8.50
CA GLN A 33 6.68 -4.42 -9.25
C GLN A 33 7.86 -3.50 -9.60
N ASP A 34 7.62 -2.20 -9.76
CA ASP A 34 8.65 -1.20 -10.04
C ASP A 34 9.32 -0.65 -8.78
N VAL A 35 8.89 -1.10 -7.60
CA VAL A 35 9.35 -0.60 -6.31
C VAL A 35 10.17 -1.66 -5.58
N ALA A 36 11.28 -1.23 -4.98
CA ALA A 36 12.02 -1.98 -3.99
C ALA A 36 11.91 -1.30 -2.63
N ILE A 37 11.69 -2.09 -1.57
CA ILE A 37 11.56 -1.61 -0.20
C ILE A 37 12.64 -2.22 0.70
N SER A 38 13.02 -1.49 1.75
CA SER A 38 14.00 -1.96 2.72
C SER A 38 13.43 -3.04 3.65
N THR A 39 14.32 -3.76 4.34
CA THR A 39 13.91 -4.71 5.39
C THR A 39 13.17 -4.05 6.55
N VAL A 40 13.46 -2.76 6.82
CA VAL A 40 12.75 -1.95 7.81
C VAL A 40 11.30 -1.75 7.38
N ALA A 41 11.07 -1.37 6.12
CA ALA A 41 9.71 -1.25 5.57
C ALA A 41 8.95 -2.58 5.64
N VAL A 42 9.59 -3.70 5.27
CA VAL A 42 8.98 -5.04 5.38
C VAL A 42 8.58 -5.37 6.83
N SER A 43 9.43 -5.03 7.81
CA SER A 43 9.13 -5.23 9.24
C SER A 43 7.93 -4.39 9.68
N THR A 44 7.84 -3.13 9.22
CA THR A 44 6.70 -2.24 9.47
C THR A 44 5.41 -2.82 8.89
N LEU A 45 5.44 -3.27 7.63
CA LEU A 45 4.29 -3.91 6.98
C LEU A 45 3.85 -5.17 7.71
N ARG A 46 4.78 -6.00 8.19
CA ARG A 46 4.46 -7.18 8.99
C ARG A 46 3.74 -6.84 10.29
N LYS A 47 4.26 -5.86 11.05
CA LYS A 47 3.60 -5.42 12.29
C LYS A 47 2.19 -4.89 12.01
N ALA A 48 2.03 -4.10 10.94
CA ALA A 48 0.74 -3.56 10.54
C ALA A 48 -0.24 -4.67 10.12
N ALA A 49 0.18 -5.59 9.25
CA ALA A 49 -0.64 -6.71 8.81
C ALA A 49 -1.05 -7.60 10.00
N SER A 50 -0.13 -7.94 10.89
CA SER A 50 -0.46 -8.70 12.11
C SER A 50 -1.51 -7.98 12.96
N ALA A 51 -1.35 -6.67 13.20
CA ALA A 51 -2.34 -5.90 13.97
C ALA A 51 -3.71 -5.83 13.29
N VAL A 52 -3.75 -5.71 11.96
CA VAL A 52 -4.99 -5.75 11.18
C VAL A 52 -5.65 -7.13 11.28
N MET A 53 -4.87 -8.20 11.12
CA MET A 53 -5.35 -9.58 11.22
C MET A 53 -5.93 -9.88 12.61
N GLU A 54 -5.21 -9.52 13.67
CA GLU A 54 -5.64 -9.71 15.07
C GLU A 54 -6.98 -9.03 15.35
N ARG A 55 -7.18 -7.83 14.81
CA ARG A 55 -8.33 -7.00 15.14
C ARG A 55 -9.53 -7.21 14.24
N PHE A 56 -9.32 -7.54 12.97
CA PHE A 56 -10.37 -7.51 11.95
C PHE A 56 -10.60 -8.83 11.20
N LEU A 57 -9.76 -9.85 11.41
CA LEU A 57 -9.88 -11.14 10.74
C LEU A 57 -10.00 -12.29 11.75
N PRO A 58 -11.23 -12.60 12.22
CA PRO A 58 -11.47 -13.70 13.17
C PRO A 58 -10.98 -15.04 12.61
N GLY A 59 -10.30 -15.83 13.45
CA GLY A 59 -9.74 -17.12 13.05
C GLY A 59 -8.46 -17.02 12.22
N SER A 60 -7.95 -15.82 11.96
CA SER A 60 -6.63 -15.63 11.39
C SER A 60 -5.52 -16.08 12.34
N ARG A 61 -4.34 -16.34 11.78
CA ARG A 61 -3.14 -16.79 12.51
C ARG A 61 -1.98 -15.80 12.29
N PRO A 62 -2.06 -14.60 12.89
CA PRO A 62 -1.09 -13.52 12.67
C PRO A 62 0.34 -13.95 13.05
N GLU A 63 0.50 -14.91 13.96
CA GLU A 63 1.78 -15.48 14.37
C GLU A 63 2.49 -16.26 13.26
N LYS A 64 1.73 -16.76 12.28
CA LYS A 64 2.23 -17.50 11.11
C LYS A 64 2.49 -16.61 9.90
N LEU A 65 2.22 -15.31 10.00
CA LEU A 65 2.37 -14.40 8.89
C LEU A 65 3.85 -14.28 8.49
N THR A 66 4.15 -14.62 7.25
CA THR A 66 5.49 -14.46 6.66
C THR A 66 5.70 -13.03 6.16
N ASN A 67 6.95 -12.63 5.98
CA ASN A 67 7.28 -11.31 5.42
C ASN A 67 6.67 -11.12 4.02
N SER A 68 6.73 -12.12 3.15
CA SER A 68 6.16 -12.03 1.79
C SER A 68 4.65 -11.87 1.81
N GLN A 69 3.95 -12.57 2.71
CA GLN A 69 2.50 -12.41 2.87
C GLN A 69 2.14 -11.04 3.45
N ALA A 70 2.92 -10.54 4.40
CA ALA A 70 2.73 -9.20 4.95
C ALA A 70 2.90 -8.12 3.88
N VAL A 71 3.89 -8.26 3.00
CA VAL A 71 4.05 -7.37 1.85
C VAL A 71 2.84 -7.51 0.92
N ALA A 72 2.52 -8.73 0.50
CA ALA A 72 1.38 -9.02 -0.39
C ALA A 72 0.06 -8.43 0.12
N PHE A 73 -0.11 -8.30 1.44
CA PHE A 73 -1.29 -7.71 2.06
C PHE A 73 -1.54 -6.24 1.67
N PHE A 74 -0.49 -5.47 1.36
CA PHE A 74 -0.57 -4.01 1.16
C PHE A 74 -0.20 -3.54 -0.26
N ILE A 75 0.23 -4.43 -1.16
CA ILE A 75 0.80 -4.03 -2.46
C ILE A 75 -0.24 -3.82 -3.57
N ASP A 76 -1.51 -4.13 -3.31
CA ASP A 76 -2.58 -3.91 -4.29
C ASP A 76 -2.76 -2.42 -4.61
N ARG A 77 -2.33 -1.53 -3.70
CA ARG A 77 -2.50 -0.08 -3.82
C ARG A 77 -1.29 0.64 -3.26
N VAL A 78 -0.44 1.14 -4.15
CA VAL A 78 0.80 1.83 -3.81
C VAL A 78 0.75 3.23 -4.39
N PHE A 79 0.88 4.24 -3.53
CA PHE A 79 0.92 5.64 -3.92
C PHE A 79 2.26 6.26 -3.55
N TRP A 80 2.84 6.99 -4.48
CA TRP A 80 3.92 7.92 -4.19
C TRP A 80 3.33 9.29 -3.87
N ASP A 81 3.69 9.81 -2.71
CA ASP A 81 3.34 11.16 -2.31
C ASP A 81 4.42 12.13 -2.79
N GLN A 82 4.01 13.10 -3.60
CA GLN A 82 4.91 14.10 -4.16
C GLN A 82 5.51 15.01 -3.09
N ASP A 83 4.83 15.26 -1.98
CA ASP A 83 5.29 16.23 -1.00
C ASP A 83 6.30 15.60 -0.03
N SER A 84 5.93 14.49 0.60
CA SER A 84 6.85 13.77 1.49
C SER A 84 7.93 12.97 0.77
N LYS A 85 7.75 12.73 -0.53
CA LYS A 85 8.53 11.76 -1.34
C LYS A 85 8.47 10.33 -0.77
N GLY A 86 7.52 10.05 0.12
CA GLY A 86 7.28 8.73 0.69
C GLY A 86 6.38 7.87 -0.20
N LEU A 87 6.25 6.60 0.18
CA LEU A 87 5.17 5.75 -0.33
C LEU A 87 4.06 5.63 0.69
N ILE A 88 2.86 5.35 0.21
CA ILE A 88 1.71 4.95 1.00
C ILE A 88 1.23 3.64 0.40
N LEU A 89 1.31 2.56 1.18
CA LEU A 89 0.82 1.25 0.78
C LEU A 89 -0.48 0.95 1.52
N CYS A 90 -1.53 0.59 0.79
CA CYS A 90 -2.86 0.39 1.35
C CYS A 90 -3.35 -1.04 1.15
N ALA A 91 -4.02 -1.56 2.18
CA ALA A 91 -4.75 -2.82 2.14
C ALA A 91 -6.23 -2.56 2.36
N ASP A 92 -7.08 -3.15 1.54
CA ASP A 92 -8.53 -3.10 1.73
C ASP A 92 -8.99 -4.38 2.45
N VAL A 93 -9.57 -4.23 3.64
CA VAL A 93 -10.07 -5.34 4.46
C VAL A 93 -11.53 -5.09 4.82
N ALA A 94 -12.40 -5.92 4.26
CA ALA A 94 -13.85 -5.74 4.33
C ALA A 94 -14.26 -4.36 3.82
N THR A 95 -14.76 -3.47 4.70
CA THR A 95 -15.22 -2.12 4.37
C THR A 95 -14.25 -1.03 4.82
N ARG A 96 -13.00 -1.39 5.11
CA ARG A 96 -11.98 -0.45 5.63
C ARG A 96 -10.70 -0.57 4.84
N SER A 97 -10.08 0.57 4.57
CA SER A 97 -8.73 0.63 4.05
C SER A 97 -7.75 0.96 5.16
N PHE A 98 -6.61 0.27 5.15
CA PHE A 98 -5.50 0.48 6.07
C PHE A 98 -4.29 0.89 5.26
N CYS A 99 -3.83 2.13 5.43
CA CYS A 99 -2.71 2.69 4.70
C CYS A 99 -1.51 2.89 5.60
N ILE A 100 -0.33 2.49 5.12
CA ILE A 100 0.94 2.53 5.84
C ILE A 100 1.91 3.43 5.09
N PRO A 101 2.36 4.53 5.70
CA PRO A 101 3.39 5.37 5.10
C PRO A 101 4.76 4.70 5.24
N ILE A 102 5.52 4.67 4.14
CA ILE A 102 6.91 4.24 4.08
C ILE A 102 7.76 5.47 3.75
N PRO A 103 8.61 5.93 4.69
CA PRO A 103 9.49 7.07 4.47
C PRO A 103 10.41 6.90 3.27
N ARG A 104 10.82 8.03 2.67
CA ARG A 104 11.68 8.06 1.48
C ARG A 104 12.91 7.16 1.56
N ASP A 105 13.54 7.07 2.73
CA ASP A 105 14.78 6.30 2.95
C ASP A 105 14.58 4.78 2.95
N HIS A 106 13.34 4.31 2.84
CA HIS A 106 13.00 2.89 2.93
C HIS A 106 12.42 2.32 1.64
N TRP A 107 12.50 3.06 0.55
CA TRP A 107 12.10 2.59 -0.76
C TRP A 107 12.92 3.24 -1.89
N HIS A 108 12.92 2.62 -3.05
CA HIS A 108 13.41 3.20 -4.30
C HIS A 108 12.71 2.53 -5.49
N MET A 109 12.70 3.21 -6.64
CA MET A 109 12.34 2.55 -7.89
C MET A 109 13.44 1.56 -8.28
N LYS A 110 13.04 0.39 -8.75
CA LYS A 110 13.95 -0.54 -9.42
C LYS A 110 14.37 0.12 -10.73
N THR A 111 15.64 0.47 -10.85
CA THR A 111 16.25 0.76 -12.15
C THR A 111 16.47 -0.59 -12.81
N ASP A 112 15.80 -0.86 -13.93
CA ASP A 112 15.93 -2.10 -14.73
C ASP A 112 17.32 -2.75 -14.62
N LEU A 113 17.43 -3.88 -13.91
CA LEU A 113 18.57 -4.79 -13.99
C LEU A 113 18.26 -5.87 -15.04
N GLY A 114 17.82 -5.41 -16.21
CA GLY A 114 17.32 -6.27 -17.29
C GLY A 114 17.76 -5.80 -18.67
N THR A 115 19.05 -5.58 -18.92
CA THR A 115 19.55 -5.69 -20.29
C THR A 115 19.52 -7.17 -20.68
N ILE A 116 18.54 -7.57 -21.48
CA ILE A 116 18.64 -8.78 -22.29
C ILE A 116 19.64 -8.45 -23.40
N GLN A 117 20.85 -9.03 -23.34
CA GLN A 117 21.80 -9.04 -24.46
C GLN A 117 21.47 -10.20 -25.40
#